data_AF-A0A1H5V6W6-F1
#
_entry.id   AF-A0A1H5V6W6-F1
#
_cell.length_a   1.000
_cell.length_b   1.000
_cell.length_c   1.000
_cell.angle_alpha   90.00
_cell.angle_beta   90.00
_cell.angle_gamma   90.00
#
_symmetry.space_group_name_H-M   'P 1'
#
loop_
_entity.id
_entity.type
_entity.pdbx_description
1 polymer ?
#
loop_
_entity_poly.entity_id
_entity_poly.type
_entity_poly.pdbx_seq_one_letter_code
_entity_poly.pdbx_strand_id
1 'polypeptide(L)'
;MDINLSIRDRAGKTFTLKTSEEARSLLEAEVQYWSEAKAKLGKNLTGALPSIPQNIKAFLDQLKFFEEAESSDPKPSNINQVNQKFQQSKQQFTNWATQNWIYRGNAFTEAMLAAFEYSQESGNAFLDAIINNRAHLHGNPPSLNTFTGILMAYEYYFQDRSHLVKRRNAEKKSFTTLRNDLEDERNRLVSEIVEFRNEIDSWKDGTQEDFKGWFGRIQKQTAEWFTHHKERSDEAIDDHSALFNKMADHAVSRVQELEELYREKLRLAAPATYWANRARNLNFQGLLWACLLIVTSVATIAGAGCFFWGWLHKEPVPFGLQSLQGVALFGATAAAAVFLIRMLSKLTFSAFHLQRDAEEREQLTHLYLALIHEGALDTDSRDIVLQALFSRADSGLLGGDHGPTMPSPADIIAGVSRVKS
;
A
#
# COMPACT_ATOMS: atom_id res chain seq x y z
N MET A 1 -9.65 89.49 85.47
CA MET A 1 -11.11 89.48 85.68
C MET A 1 -11.66 88.14 85.20
N ASP A 2 -12.59 87.52 85.93
CA ASP A 2 -13.26 86.30 85.48
C ASP A 2 -14.41 86.65 84.54
N ILE A 3 -14.34 86.16 83.29
CA ILE A 3 -15.31 86.50 82.24
C ILE A 3 -16.06 85.30 81.69
N ASN A 4 -15.56 84.07 81.90
CA ASN A 4 -16.19 82.80 81.47
C ASN A 4 -16.76 82.86 80.05
N LEU A 5 -15.90 83.09 79.05
CA LEU A 5 -16.26 83.15 77.64
C LEU A 5 -16.18 81.76 77.01
N SER A 6 -17.32 81.25 76.50
CA SER A 6 -17.37 80.00 75.75
C SER A 6 -17.67 80.30 74.29
N ILE A 7 -16.68 80.14 73.41
CA ILE A 7 -16.84 80.35 71.97
C ILE A 7 -16.67 79.05 71.21
N ARG A 8 -17.42 78.92 70.12
CA ARG A 8 -17.28 77.83 69.15
C ARG A 8 -16.91 78.45 67.81
N ASP A 9 -16.02 77.81 67.08
CA ASP A 9 -15.70 78.22 65.71
C ASP A 9 -16.65 77.52 64.70
N ARG A 10 -16.61 77.98 63.45
CA ARG A 10 -17.46 77.46 62.37
C ARG A 10 -17.18 75.98 62.04
N ALA A 11 -15.98 75.48 62.33
CA ALA A 11 -15.62 74.08 62.15
C ALA A 11 -16.06 73.17 63.32
N GLY A 12 -16.68 73.74 64.35
CA GLY A 12 -17.20 73.02 65.51
C GLY A 12 -16.25 72.93 66.71
N LYS A 13 -15.06 73.54 66.64
CA LYS A 13 -14.08 73.56 67.73
C LYS A 13 -14.49 74.55 68.81
N THR A 14 -14.51 74.11 70.06
CA THR A 14 -14.96 74.89 71.22
C THR A 14 -13.80 75.33 72.10
N PHE A 15 -13.87 76.56 72.62
CA PHE A 15 -12.91 77.14 73.55
C PHE A 15 -13.66 77.70 74.75
N THR A 16 -13.21 77.37 75.96
CA THR A 16 -13.73 77.91 77.21
C THR A 16 -12.63 78.69 77.91
N LEU A 17 -12.77 80.01 77.93
CA LEU A 17 -11.78 80.98 78.41
C LEU A 17 -12.31 81.55 79.74
N LYS A 18 -11.64 81.25 80.84
CA LYS A 18 -12.13 81.60 82.18
C LYS A 18 -11.80 83.04 82.51
N THR A 19 -10.57 83.45 82.22
CA THR A 19 -10.05 84.78 82.52
C THR A 19 -10.08 85.69 81.31
N SER A 20 -10.08 86.99 81.55
CA SER A 20 -10.03 87.99 80.49
C SER A 20 -8.68 88.04 79.77
N GLU A 21 -7.59 87.68 80.45
CA GLU A 21 -6.26 87.54 79.85
C GLU A 21 -6.18 86.37 78.88
N GLU A 22 -6.78 85.21 79.21
CA GLU A 22 -6.88 84.07 78.30
C GLU A 22 -7.66 84.43 77.02
N ALA A 23 -8.78 85.15 77.18
CA ALA A 23 -9.55 85.61 76.03
C ALA A 23 -8.79 86.61 75.18
N ARG A 24 -8.11 87.58 75.81
CA ARG A 24 -7.27 88.56 75.11
C ARG A 24 -6.16 87.88 74.32
N SER A 25 -5.39 86.99 74.95
CA SER A 25 -4.27 86.31 74.31
C SER A 25 -4.70 85.49 73.09
N LEU A 26 -5.78 84.71 73.21
CA LEU A 26 -6.31 83.94 72.07
C LEU A 26 -6.79 84.87 70.95
N LEU A 27 -7.63 85.85 71.29
CA LEU A 27 -8.31 86.71 70.32
C LEU A 27 -7.35 87.68 69.62
N GLU A 28 -6.37 88.26 70.32
CA GLU A 28 -5.33 89.09 69.71
C GLU A 28 -4.49 88.29 68.70
N ALA A 29 -4.19 87.04 69.03
CA ALA A 29 -3.42 86.17 68.15
C ALA A 29 -4.24 85.75 66.91
N GLU A 30 -5.56 85.61 67.03
CA GLU A 30 -6.48 85.46 65.89
C GLU A 30 -6.57 86.75 65.06
N VAL A 31 -6.63 87.92 65.70
CA VAL A 31 -6.62 89.22 65.00
C VAL A 31 -5.36 89.36 64.15
N GLN A 32 -4.19 89.04 64.72
CA GLN A 32 -2.93 89.10 64.00
C GLN A 32 -2.94 88.16 62.78
N TYR A 33 -3.24 86.89 63.00
CA TYR A 33 -3.25 85.88 61.93
C TYR A 33 -4.22 86.24 60.80
N TRP A 34 -5.47 86.60 61.13
CA TRP A 34 -6.46 86.94 60.10
C TRP A 34 -6.21 88.30 59.44
N SER A 35 -5.47 89.21 60.08
CA SER A 35 -5.00 90.44 59.43
C SER A 35 -3.91 90.13 58.40
N GLU A 36 -2.97 89.25 58.73
CA GLU A 36 -1.93 88.78 57.80
C GLU A 36 -2.54 88.02 56.61
N ALA A 37 -3.46 87.10 56.86
CA ALA A 37 -4.19 86.37 55.81
C ALA A 37 -4.98 87.32 54.89
N LYS A 38 -5.65 88.33 55.46
CA LYS A 38 -6.36 89.37 54.68
C LYS A 38 -5.40 90.22 53.85
N ALA A 39 -4.24 90.58 54.40
CA ALA A 39 -3.22 91.34 53.67
C ALA A 39 -2.63 90.53 52.50
N LYS A 40 -2.40 89.23 52.71
CA LYS A 40 -1.85 88.32 51.70
C LYS A 40 -2.83 88.01 50.57
N LEU A 41 -4.07 87.69 50.89
CA LEU A 41 -5.07 87.20 49.93
C LEU A 41 -5.95 88.31 49.34
N GLY A 42 -5.98 89.49 49.97
CA GLY A 42 -6.70 90.65 49.47
C GLY A 42 -8.17 90.36 49.17
N LYS A 43 -8.57 90.57 47.91
CA LYS A 43 -9.96 90.38 47.44
C LYS A 43 -10.39 88.92 47.33
N ASN A 44 -9.45 87.96 47.32
CA ASN A 44 -9.79 86.54 47.19
C ASN A 44 -10.38 85.98 48.48
N LEU A 45 -9.97 86.52 49.64
CA LEU A 45 -10.56 86.16 50.92
C LEU A 45 -11.96 86.78 51.01
N THR A 46 -13.00 85.97 51.20
CA THR A 46 -14.39 86.42 51.08
C THR A 46 -15.32 85.84 52.15
N GLY A 47 -16.61 86.19 52.07
CA GLY A 47 -17.59 85.89 53.11
C GLY A 47 -17.29 86.67 54.39
N ALA A 48 -17.37 85.99 55.54
CA ALA A 48 -17.11 86.62 56.82
C ALA A 48 -15.62 86.68 57.22
N LEU A 49 -14.74 85.95 56.51
CA LEU A 49 -13.32 85.84 56.85
C LEU A 49 -12.57 87.18 56.89
N PRO A 50 -12.76 88.11 55.92
CA PRO A 50 -12.08 89.41 55.94
C PRO A 50 -12.51 90.34 57.08
N SER A 51 -13.66 90.04 57.70
CA SER A 51 -14.23 90.82 58.80
C SER A 51 -13.83 90.29 60.18
N ILE A 52 -13.20 89.11 60.25
CA ILE A 52 -12.78 88.49 61.51
C ILE A 52 -11.94 89.44 62.38
N PRO A 53 -10.86 90.09 61.88
CA PRO A 53 -10.04 90.96 62.72
C PRO A 53 -10.81 92.14 63.31
N GLN A 54 -11.74 92.73 62.54
CA GLN A 54 -12.50 93.90 62.97
C GLN A 54 -13.52 93.52 64.04
N ASN A 55 -14.24 92.41 63.86
CA ASN A 55 -15.24 91.94 64.83
C ASN A 55 -14.60 91.50 66.14
N ILE A 56 -13.44 90.84 66.08
CA ILE A 56 -12.69 90.47 67.28
C ILE A 56 -12.14 91.72 68.01
N LYS A 57 -11.56 92.69 67.29
CA LYS A 57 -11.10 93.96 67.88
C LYS A 57 -12.24 94.71 68.59
N ALA A 58 -13.41 94.82 67.94
CA ALA A 58 -14.56 95.47 68.53
C ALA A 58 -15.01 94.81 69.84
N PHE A 59 -14.95 93.48 69.93
CA PHE A 59 -15.24 92.76 71.18
C PHE A 59 -14.14 92.98 72.24
N LEU A 60 -12.86 92.98 71.85
CA LEU A 60 -11.74 93.28 72.76
C LEU A 60 -11.81 94.69 73.33
N ASP A 61 -12.24 95.68 72.54
CA ASP A 61 -12.44 97.06 72.99
C ASP A 61 -13.59 97.15 74.01
N GLN A 62 -14.69 96.41 73.79
CA GLN A 62 -15.80 96.33 74.76
C GLN A 62 -15.38 95.62 76.04
N LEU A 63 -14.55 94.57 75.94
CA LEU A 63 -13.97 93.89 77.09
C LEU A 63 -13.08 94.83 77.90
N LYS A 64 -12.19 95.58 77.23
CA LYS A 64 -11.31 96.55 77.87
C LYS A 64 -12.09 97.66 78.57
N PHE A 65 -13.09 98.24 77.90
CA PHE A 65 -13.97 99.25 78.50
C PHE A 65 -14.68 98.73 79.76
N PHE A 66 -15.13 97.48 79.74
CA PHE A 66 -15.76 96.85 80.90
C PHE A 66 -14.78 96.61 82.05
N GLU A 67 -13.58 96.11 81.76
CA GLU A 67 -12.52 95.92 82.76
C GLU A 67 -12.10 97.24 83.44
N GLU A 68 -11.94 98.32 82.65
CA GLU A 68 -11.61 99.65 83.15
C GLU A 68 -12.72 100.21 84.05
N ALA A 69 -13.99 100.03 83.65
CA ALA A 69 -15.14 100.43 84.45
C ALA A 69 -15.24 99.62 85.76
N GLU A 70 -14.92 98.32 85.74
CA GLU A 70 -14.96 97.47 86.92
C GLU A 70 -13.80 97.73 87.89
N SER A 71 -12.64 98.14 87.36
CA SER A 71 -11.40 98.39 88.12
C SER A 71 -11.29 99.82 88.67
N SER A 72 -12.17 100.75 88.29
CA SER A 72 -12.14 102.15 88.74
C SER A 72 -12.70 102.35 90.17
N ASP A 73 -12.11 103.27 90.93
CA ASP A 73 -12.50 103.61 92.31
C ASP A 73 -12.64 105.14 92.47
N PRO A 74 -13.83 105.69 92.81
CA PRO A 74 -15.09 104.97 93.02
C PRO A 74 -15.67 104.44 91.70
N LYS A 75 -16.32 103.28 91.78
CA LYS A 75 -16.98 102.66 90.62
C LYS A 75 -18.00 103.61 89.99
N PRO A 76 -18.15 103.60 88.65
CA PRO A 76 -19.11 104.46 87.96
C PRO A 76 -20.53 104.14 88.43
N SER A 77 -21.36 105.18 88.58
CA SER A 77 -22.76 105.04 89.01
C SER A 77 -23.62 104.17 88.08
N ASN A 78 -23.15 103.92 86.84
CA ASN A 78 -23.81 103.12 85.81
C ASN A 78 -23.21 101.71 85.62
N ILE A 79 -22.38 101.19 86.54
CA ILE A 79 -21.69 99.89 86.39
C ILE A 79 -22.62 98.71 86.06
N ASN A 80 -23.83 98.66 86.61
CA ASN A 80 -24.83 97.63 86.30
C ASN A 80 -25.29 97.68 84.84
N GLN A 81 -25.45 98.89 84.28
CA GLN A 81 -25.79 99.07 82.87
C GLN A 81 -24.61 98.67 81.96
N VAL A 82 -23.38 98.95 82.38
CA VAL A 82 -22.16 98.55 81.66
C VAL A 82 -22.02 97.02 81.62
N ASN A 83 -22.23 96.33 82.75
CA ASN A 83 -22.20 94.87 82.79
C ASN A 83 -23.29 94.25 81.89
N GLN A 84 -24.52 94.76 81.92
CA GLN A 84 -25.59 94.28 81.04
C GLN A 84 -25.24 94.43 79.55
N LYS A 85 -24.68 95.58 79.15
CA LYS A 85 -24.20 95.81 77.78
C LYS A 85 -23.08 94.84 77.40
N PHE A 86 -22.14 94.60 78.31
CA PHE A 86 -21.06 93.64 78.09
C PHE A 86 -21.58 92.20 77.93
N GLN A 87 -22.53 91.75 78.77
CA GLN A 87 -23.13 90.42 78.62
C GLN A 87 -23.87 90.25 77.28
N GLN A 88 -24.56 91.31 76.80
CA GLN A 88 -25.18 91.31 75.47
C GLN A 88 -24.12 91.21 74.37
N SER A 89 -23.06 92.01 74.43
CA SER A 89 -21.95 91.97 73.48
C SER A 89 -21.26 90.61 73.46
N LYS A 90 -21.04 90.00 74.63
CA LYS A 90 -20.50 88.66 74.80
C LYS A 90 -21.35 87.59 74.12
N GLN A 91 -22.68 87.64 74.28
CA GLN A 91 -23.58 86.71 73.61
C GLN A 91 -23.57 86.91 72.08
N GLN A 92 -23.61 88.16 71.63
CA GLN A 92 -23.54 88.50 70.21
C GLN A 92 -22.24 88.00 69.58
N PHE A 93 -21.11 88.23 70.24
CA PHE A 93 -19.80 87.76 69.79
C PHE A 93 -19.74 86.23 69.71
N THR A 94 -20.27 85.53 70.71
CA THR A 94 -20.30 84.06 70.74
C THR A 94 -21.12 83.49 69.58
N ASN A 95 -22.29 84.07 69.30
CA ASN A 95 -23.14 83.67 68.18
C ASN A 95 -22.47 83.96 66.84
N TRP A 96 -21.86 85.14 66.69
CA TRP A 96 -21.11 85.51 65.50
C TRP A 96 -19.94 84.55 65.25
N ALA A 97 -19.16 84.25 66.29
CA ALA A 97 -17.99 83.38 66.22
C ALA A 97 -18.37 81.98 65.72
N THR A 98 -19.49 81.44 66.21
CA THR A 98 -20.01 80.12 65.81
C THR A 98 -20.33 80.04 64.32
N GLN A 99 -20.75 81.14 63.71
CA GLN A 99 -21.16 81.17 62.30
C GLN A 99 -20.04 81.58 61.35
N ASN A 100 -19.10 82.41 61.82
CA ASN A 100 -18.25 83.21 60.94
C ASN A 100 -16.75 83.07 61.22
N TRP A 101 -16.36 82.77 62.45
CA TRP A 101 -14.96 82.65 62.81
C TRP A 101 -14.45 81.24 62.54
N ILE A 102 -13.25 81.15 61.98
CA ILE A 102 -12.52 79.89 61.82
C ILE A 102 -11.28 80.01 62.68
N TYR A 103 -11.05 79.05 63.55
CA TYR A 103 -9.85 79.03 64.38
C TYR A 103 -8.60 78.82 63.52
N ARG A 104 -7.55 79.64 63.72
CA ARG A 104 -6.33 79.55 62.91
C ARG A 104 -5.66 78.18 62.97
N GLY A 105 -5.74 77.50 64.12
CA GLY A 105 -5.11 76.19 64.34
C GLY A 105 -5.99 75.00 63.95
N ASN A 106 -6.98 75.17 63.07
CA ASN A 106 -7.62 74.02 62.43
C ASN A 106 -6.66 73.40 61.40
N ALA A 107 -6.67 72.07 61.31
CA ALA A 107 -5.77 71.33 60.42
C ALA A 107 -5.96 71.68 58.93
N PHE A 108 -7.13 72.22 58.56
CA PHE A 108 -7.46 72.57 57.18
C PHE A 108 -7.22 74.06 56.86
N THR A 109 -6.91 74.92 57.85
CA THR A 109 -6.84 76.37 57.63
C THR A 109 -5.80 76.74 56.58
N GLU A 110 -4.59 76.19 56.66
CA GLU A 110 -3.54 76.46 55.68
C GLU A 110 -3.90 75.95 54.27
N ALA A 111 -4.47 74.74 54.19
CA ALA A 111 -4.94 74.18 52.91
C ALA A 111 -6.10 75.01 52.30
N MET A 112 -6.98 75.54 53.15
CA MET A 112 -8.05 76.45 52.76
C MET A 112 -7.49 77.77 52.25
N LEU A 113 -6.51 78.36 52.93
CA LEU A 113 -5.87 79.60 52.48
C LEU A 113 -5.14 79.38 51.14
N ALA A 114 -4.48 78.25 50.95
CA ALA A 114 -3.89 77.87 49.66
C ALA A 114 -4.95 77.78 48.55
N ALA A 115 -6.16 77.27 48.85
CA ALA A 115 -7.26 77.28 47.89
C ALA A 115 -7.73 78.72 47.55
N PHE A 116 -7.74 79.64 48.52
CA PHE A 116 -8.01 81.06 48.28
C PHE A 116 -6.91 81.78 47.49
N GLU A 117 -5.67 81.28 47.46
CA GLU A 117 -4.62 81.83 46.60
C GLU A 117 -4.95 81.65 45.11
N TYR A 118 -5.62 80.55 44.74
CA TYR A 118 -6.07 80.30 43.37
C TYR A 118 -7.21 81.22 42.95
N SER A 119 -8.27 81.30 43.74
CA SER A 119 -9.38 82.22 43.51
C SER A 119 -10.34 82.27 44.71
N GLN A 120 -11.23 83.26 44.70
CA GLN A 120 -12.35 83.33 45.63
C GLN A 120 -13.24 82.07 45.56
N GLU A 121 -13.59 81.60 44.37
CA GLU A 121 -14.47 80.45 44.18
C GLU A 121 -13.80 79.16 44.66
N SER A 122 -12.49 79.00 44.39
CA SER A 122 -11.69 77.86 44.83
C SER A 122 -11.69 77.72 46.36
N GLY A 123 -11.41 78.80 47.08
CA GLY A 123 -11.38 78.76 48.55
C GLY A 123 -12.76 78.54 49.18
N ASN A 124 -13.82 79.14 48.60
CA ASN A 124 -15.19 78.91 49.08
C ASN A 124 -15.64 77.46 48.84
N ALA A 125 -15.31 76.88 47.69
CA ALA A 125 -15.62 75.50 47.37
C ALA A 125 -14.86 74.52 48.27
N PHE A 126 -13.58 74.79 48.54
CA PHE A 126 -12.79 74.04 49.53
C PHE A 126 -13.44 74.08 50.92
N LEU A 127 -13.82 75.28 51.37
CA LEU A 127 -14.45 75.47 52.67
C LEU A 127 -15.79 74.72 52.79
N ASP A 128 -16.64 74.79 51.76
CA ASP A 128 -17.93 74.09 51.74
C ASP A 128 -17.75 72.57 51.72
N ALA A 129 -16.74 72.08 50.98
CA ALA A 129 -16.39 70.66 50.97
C ALA A 129 -15.89 70.17 52.32
N ILE A 130 -15.06 70.93 53.02
CA ILE A 130 -14.49 70.51 54.32
C ILE A 130 -15.45 70.68 55.49
N ILE A 131 -16.15 71.81 55.57
CA ILE A 131 -17.04 72.12 56.71
C ILE A 131 -18.42 71.49 56.55
N ASN A 132 -18.99 71.54 55.34
CA ASN A 132 -20.37 71.09 55.10
C ASN A 132 -20.45 69.73 54.38
N ASN A 133 -19.32 69.13 54.00
CA ASN A 133 -19.25 67.88 53.25
C ASN A 133 -20.02 67.94 51.92
N ARG A 134 -19.90 69.05 51.19
CA ARG A 134 -20.62 69.32 49.92
C ARG A 134 -19.65 69.58 48.78
N ALA A 135 -19.88 68.93 47.64
CA ALA A 135 -19.14 69.18 46.39
C ALA A 135 -20.01 69.96 45.40
N HIS A 136 -20.43 71.18 45.78
CA HIS A 136 -21.26 72.03 44.92
C HIS A 136 -20.43 72.81 43.91
N LEU A 137 -20.66 72.50 42.64
CA LEU A 137 -20.13 73.23 41.49
C LEU A 137 -21.01 74.45 41.19
N HIS A 138 -20.46 75.64 41.42
CA HIS A 138 -21.13 76.93 41.28
C HIS A 138 -20.91 77.48 39.86
N GLY A 139 -21.95 78.10 39.29
CA GLY A 139 -21.96 78.65 37.94
C GLY A 139 -22.65 77.75 36.91
N ASN A 140 -23.15 78.35 35.83
CA ASN A 140 -23.66 77.63 34.66
C ASN A 140 -23.05 78.23 33.37
N PRO A 141 -22.05 77.58 32.76
CA PRO A 141 -21.43 76.32 33.19
C PRO A 141 -20.59 76.50 34.48
N PRO A 142 -20.38 75.41 35.26
CA PRO A 142 -19.53 75.45 36.44
C PRO A 142 -18.14 76.01 36.17
N SER A 143 -17.63 76.85 37.07
CA SER A 143 -16.30 77.41 36.91
C SER A 143 -15.22 76.37 37.22
N LEU A 144 -14.13 76.37 36.44
CA LEU A 144 -12.94 75.56 36.70
C LEU A 144 -12.38 75.84 38.10
N ASN A 145 -12.47 77.09 38.56
CA ASN A 145 -12.07 77.50 39.90
C ASN A 145 -12.84 76.74 41.00
N THR A 146 -14.16 76.60 40.87
CA THR A 146 -14.95 75.81 41.85
C THR A 146 -14.51 74.35 41.85
N PHE A 147 -14.27 73.78 40.66
CA PHE A 147 -13.76 72.41 40.54
C PHE A 147 -12.36 72.26 41.17
N THR A 148 -11.44 73.20 40.94
CA THR A 148 -10.11 73.23 41.55
C THR A 148 -10.21 73.23 43.07
N GLY A 149 -11.10 74.03 43.66
CA GLY A 149 -11.34 74.04 45.10
C GLY A 149 -11.83 72.70 45.66
N ILE A 150 -12.78 72.06 44.97
CA ILE A 150 -13.28 70.71 45.33
C ILE A 150 -12.16 69.67 45.20
N LEU A 151 -11.34 69.73 44.15
CA LEU A 151 -10.23 68.81 43.94
C LEU A 151 -9.15 68.98 45.02
N MET A 152 -8.83 70.20 45.42
CA MET A 152 -7.92 70.47 46.53
C MET A 152 -8.47 69.92 47.86
N ALA A 153 -9.78 70.02 48.10
CA ALA A 153 -10.43 69.42 49.26
C ALA A 153 -10.40 67.89 49.21
N TYR A 154 -10.61 67.30 48.04
CA TYR A 154 -10.48 65.85 47.81
C TYR A 154 -9.06 65.37 48.13
N GLU A 155 -8.04 66.00 47.54
CA GLU A 155 -6.64 65.64 47.81
C GLU A 155 -6.29 65.83 49.29
N TYR A 156 -6.77 66.90 49.93
CA TYR A 156 -6.59 67.11 51.37
C TYR A 156 -7.25 66.01 52.23
N TYR A 157 -8.45 65.56 51.88
CA TYR A 157 -9.17 64.54 52.64
C TYR A 157 -8.57 63.13 52.45
N PHE A 158 -7.99 62.86 51.26
CA PHE A 158 -7.53 61.53 50.85
C PHE A 158 -6.02 61.43 50.60
N GLN A 159 -5.19 62.28 51.24
CA GLN A 159 -3.74 62.41 51.01
C GLN A 159 -2.97 61.08 50.86
N ASP A 160 -3.39 60.01 51.55
CA ASP A 160 -2.77 58.67 51.46
C ASP A 160 -3.73 57.54 51.01
N ARG A 161 -4.97 57.88 50.65
CA ARG A 161 -6.02 56.92 50.24
C ARG A 161 -6.63 57.24 48.87
N SER A 162 -6.04 58.15 48.11
CA SER A 162 -6.48 58.47 46.74
C SER A 162 -6.43 57.21 45.87
N HIS A 163 -7.61 56.73 45.46
CA HIS A 163 -7.76 55.56 44.59
C HIS A 163 -7.60 55.89 43.10
N LEU A 164 -7.11 57.10 42.77
CA LEU A 164 -6.84 57.49 41.40
C LEU A 164 -5.70 56.64 40.85
N VAL A 165 -6.05 55.65 40.03
CA VAL A 165 -5.09 54.78 39.35
C VAL A 165 -4.19 55.66 38.49
N LYS A 166 -2.91 55.75 38.86
CA LYS A 166 -1.90 56.41 38.02
C LYS A 166 -1.85 55.67 36.69
N ARG A 167 -2.24 56.33 35.60
CA ARG A 167 -2.25 55.81 34.21
C ARG A 167 -1.01 54.95 33.89
N ARG A 168 0.17 55.43 34.25
CA ARG A 168 1.46 54.75 34.07
C ARG A 168 1.50 53.33 34.64
N ASN A 169 0.88 53.10 35.80
CA ASN A 169 0.89 51.79 36.46
C ASN A 169 -0.05 50.81 35.76
N ALA A 170 -1.21 51.28 35.29
CA ALA A 170 -2.14 50.48 34.50
C ALA A 170 -1.52 50.10 33.15
N GLU A 171 -0.91 51.07 32.46
CA GLU A 171 -0.20 50.83 31.20
C GLU A 171 0.97 49.84 31.38
N LYS A 172 1.79 50.00 32.44
CA LYS A 172 2.88 49.06 32.74
C LYS A 172 2.35 47.64 32.93
N LYS A 173 1.21 47.47 33.61
CA LYS A 173 0.58 46.16 33.80
C LYS A 173 0.15 45.57 32.46
N SER A 174 -0.56 46.33 31.64
CA SER A 174 -1.00 45.88 30.30
C SER A 174 0.18 45.52 29.38
N PHE A 175 1.26 46.31 29.39
CA PHE A 175 2.47 45.98 28.63
C PHE A 175 3.16 44.72 29.13
N THR A 176 3.13 44.48 30.44
CA THR A 176 3.70 43.26 31.03
C THR A 176 2.89 42.04 30.60
N THR A 177 1.56 42.13 30.60
CA THR A 177 0.67 41.08 30.10
C THR A 177 0.93 40.79 28.62
N LEU A 178 0.92 41.81 27.75
CA LEU A 178 1.22 41.65 26.32
C LEU A 178 2.59 41.02 26.06
N ARG A 179 3.60 41.40 26.86
CA ARG A 179 4.94 40.81 26.76
C ARG A 179 4.92 39.33 27.11
N ASN A 180 4.22 38.95 28.19
CA ASN A 180 4.13 37.56 28.62
C ASN A 180 3.37 36.73 27.59
N ASP A 181 2.22 37.23 27.10
CA ASP A 181 1.43 36.54 26.07
C ASP A 181 2.26 36.30 24.79
N LEU A 182 3.04 37.31 24.37
CA LEU A 182 3.95 37.17 23.22
C LEU A 182 5.06 36.15 23.47
N GLU A 183 5.61 36.12 24.69
CA GLU A 183 6.64 35.17 25.08
C GLU A 183 6.09 33.73 25.13
N ASP A 184 4.89 33.56 25.66
CA ASP A 184 4.21 32.27 25.73
C ASP A 184 3.86 31.75 24.34
N GLU A 185 3.29 32.59 23.46
CA GLU A 185 3.00 32.20 22.07
C GLU A 185 4.28 31.91 21.27
N ARG A 186 5.35 32.70 21.47
CA ARG A 186 6.66 32.40 20.87
C ARG A 186 7.14 31.02 21.31
N ASN A 187 7.11 30.73 22.61
CA ASN A 187 7.57 29.46 23.14
C ASN A 187 6.72 28.29 22.63
N ARG A 188 5.40 28.46 22.55
CA ARG A 188 4.47 27.48 21.99
C ARG A 188 4.80 27.16 20.53
N LEU A 189 4.91 28.19 19.68
CA LEU A 189 5.25 28.03 18.26
C LEU A 189 6.62 27.38 18.06
N VAL A 190 7.62 27.75 18.87
CA VAL A 190 8.95 27.11 18.83
C VAL A 190 8.85 25.62 19.19
N SER A 191 8.05 25.27 20.21
CA SER A 191 7.81 23.87 20.58
C SER A 191 7.15 23.09 19.44
N GLU A 192 6.07 23.64 18.85
CA GLU A 192 5.36 23.01 17.72
C GLU A 192 6.27 22.81 16.51
N ILE A 193 7.15 23.78 16.19
CA ILE A 193 8.13 23.64 15.10
C ILE A 193 9.14 22.54 15.39
N VAL A 194 9.61 22.41 16.63
CA VAL A 194 10.54 21.35 17.03
C VAL A 194 9.87 19.98 16.95
N GLU A 195 8.63 19.86 17.43
CA GLU A 195 7.84 18.62 17.34
C GLU A 195 7.60 18.22 15.88
N PHE A 196 7.13 19.15 15.05
CA PHE A 196 6.91 18.93 13.62
C PHE A 196 8.21 18.52 12.90
N ARG A 197 9.33 19.14 13.24
CA ARG A 197 10.65 18.76 12.70
C ARG A 197 11.02 17.32 13.09
N ASN A 198 10.81 16.94 14.34
CA ASN A 198 11.08 15.58 14.81
C ASN A 198 10.18 14.55 14.11
N GLU A 199 8.91 14.87 13.88
CA GLU A 199 7.98 14.03 13.12
C GLU A 199 8.44 13.85 11.67
N ILE A 200 8.88 14.93 11.00
CA ILE A 200 9.45 14.85 9.65
C ILE A 200 10.70 13.98 9.62
N ASP A 201 11.62 14.17 10.57
CA ASP A 201 12.86 13.39 10.64
C ASP A 201 12.54 11.91 10.86
N SER A 202 11.62 11.58 11.79
CA SER A 202 11.16 10.22 12.02
C SER A 202 10.46 9.61 10.80
N TRP A 203 9.62 10.38 10.11
CA TRP A 203 8.93 9.93 8.90
C TRP A 203 9.93 9.65 7.76
N LYS A 204 10.92 10.53 7.59
CA LYS A 204 11.97 10.39 6.59
C LYS A 204 12.81 9.14 6.86
N ASP A 205 13.26 8.95 8.09
CA ASP A 205 14.10 7.82 8.48
C ASP A 205 13.33 6.49 8.32
N GLY A 206 12.09 6.44 8.80
CA GLY A 206 11.21 5.27 8.63
C GLY A 206 10.96 4.95 7.15
N THR A 207 10.62 5.96 6.34
CA THR A 207 10.41 5.78 4.89
C THR A 207 11.67 5.29 4.19
N GLN A 208 12.85 5.78 4.58
CA GLN A 208 14.12 5.35 4.00
C GLN A 208 14.45 3.90 4.37
N GLU A 209 14.19 3.49 5.61
CA GLU A 209 14.39 2.12 6.07
C GLU A 209 13.41 1.15 5.39
N ASP A 210 12.13 1.52 5.32
CA ASP A 210 11.09 0.75 4.63
C ASP A 210 11.41 0.58 3.15
N PHE A 211 11.85 1.65 2.49
CA PHE A 211 12.25 1.60 1.08
C PHE A 211 13.45 0.68 0.87
N LYS A 212 14.49 0.78 1.71
CA LYS A 212 15.65 -0.13 1.66
C LYS A 212 15.23 -1.59 1.86
N GLY A 213 14.35 -1.85 2.83
CA GLY A 213 13.84 -3.18 3.13
C GLY A 213 13.01 -3.74 1.97
N TRP A 214 12.10 -2.94 1.41
CA TRP A 214 11.32 -3.30 0.22
C TRP A 214 12.22 -3.58 -0.99
N PHE A 215 13.17 -2.70 -1.28
CA PHE A 215 14.09 -2.85 -2.41
C PHE A 215 14.93 -4.13 -2.28
N GLY A 216 15.46 -4.41 -1.08
CA GLY A 216 16.19 -5.64 -0.81
C GLY A 216 15.34 -6.91 -1.01
N ARG A 217 14.08 -6.90 -0.57
CA ARG A 217 13.14 -8.01 -0.81
C ARG A 217 12.87 -8.23 -2.30
N ILE A 218 12.59 -7.16 -3.05
CA ILE A 218 12.33 -7.24 -4.49
C ILE A 218 13.57 -7.72 -5.24
N GLN A 219 14.76 -7.22 -4.91
CA GLN A 219 16.01 -7.67 -5.53
C GLN A 219 16.23 -9.16 -5.30
N LYS A 220 16.05 -9.65 -4.07
CA LYS A 220 16.18 -11.07 -3.73
C LYS A 220 15.14 -11.92 -4.47
N GLN A 221 13.87 -11.54 -4.42
CA GLN A 221 12.78 -12.27 -5.10
C GLN A 221 12.99 -12.32 -6.61
N THR A 222 13.47 -11.23 -7.22
CA THR A 222 13.74 -11.18 -8.66
C THR A 222 14.90 -12.11 -9.03
N ALA A 223 15.96 -12.14 -8.22
CA ALA A 223 17.08 -13.05 -8.42
C ALA A 223 16.66 -14.52 -8.27
N GLU A 224 15.91 -14.86 -7.21
CA GLU A 224 15.36 -16.21 -7.00
C GLU A 224 14.42 -16.63 -8.13
N TRP A 225 13.51 -15.74 -8.54
CA TRP A 225 12.60 -15.97 -9.66
C TRP A 225 13.36 -16.23 -10.96
N PHE A 226 14.39 -15.43 -11.25
CA PHE A 226 15.19 -15.58 -12.47
C PHE A 226 15.97 -16.89 -12.49
N THR A 227 16.62 -17.25 -11.36
CA THR A 227 17.32 -18.53 -11.22
C THR A 227 16.36 -19.71 -11.40
N HIS A 228 15.22 -19.69 -10.72
CA HIS A 228 14.22 -20.77 -10.83
C HIS A 228 13.71 -20.94 -12.27
N HIS A 229 13.42 -19.85 -12.98
CA HIS A 229 12.95 -19.92 -14.36
C HIS A 229 14.04 -20.35 -15.32
N LYS A 230 15.29 -19.95 -15.07
CA LYS A 230 16.43 -20.40 -15.85
C LYS A 230 16.65 -21.90 -15.69
N GLU A 231 16.72 -22.40 -14.46
CA GLU A 231 16.89 -23.83 -14.17
C GLU A 231 15.78 -24.67 -14.80
N ARG A 232 14.52 -24.24 -14.65
CA ARG A 232 13.37 -24.91 -15.26
C ARG A 232 13.39 -24.87 -16.78
N SER A 233 13.87 -23.78 -17.37
CA SER A 233 14.03 -23.68 -18.82
C SER A 233 15.13 -24.61 -19.32
N ASP A 234 16.27 -24.66 -18.62
CA ASP A 234 17.39 -25.53 -18.96
C ASP A 234 16.96 -27.01 -18.85
N GLU A 235 16.27 -27.39 -17.77
CA GLU A 235 15.70 -28.74 -17.59
C GLU A 235 14.69 -29.09 -18.70
N ALA A 236 13.78 -28.17 -19.05
CA ALA A 236 12.83 -28.39 -20.13
C ALA A 236 13.50 -28.53 -21.51
N ILE A 237 14.60 -27.81 -21.75
CA ILE A 237 15.39 -27.93 -22.98
C ILE A 237 16.08 -29.29 -23.03
N ASP A 238 16.68 -29.74 -21.92
CA ASP A 238 17.35 -31.03 -21.83
C ASP A 238 16.36 -32.19 -22.02
N ASP A 239 15.21 -32.13 -21.34
CA ASP A 239 14.13 -33.12 -21.46
C ASP A 239 13.59 -33.20 -22.90
N HIS A 240 13.32 -32.05 -23.53
CA HIS A 240 12.88 -32.02 -24.92
C HIS A 240 13.95 -32.54 -25.88
N SER A 241 15.22 -32.19 -25.65
CA SER A 241 16.32 -32.64 -26.49
C SER A 241 16.49 -34.16 -26.37
N ALA A 242 16.41 -34.71 -25.16
CA ALA A 242 16.46 -36.15 -24.91
C ALA A 242 15.28 -36.88 -25.58
N LEU A 243 14.06 -36.35 -25.45
CA LEU A 243 12.87 -36.92 -26.11
C LEU A 243 13.01 -36.86 -27.63
N PHE A 244 13.43 -35.72 -28.19
CA PHE A 244 13.61 -35.54 -29.62
C PHE A 244 14.66 -36.51 -30.17
N ASN A 245 15.82 -36.62 -29.52
CA ASN A 245 16.87 -37.55 -29.92
C ASN A 245 16.37 -38.99 -29.88
N LYS A 246 15.65 -39.40 -28.81
CA LYS A 246 15.06 -40.73 -28.72
C LYS A 246 14.06 -41.01 -29.84
N MET A 247 13.23 -40.02 -30.20
CA MET A 247 12.30 -40.15 -31.33
C MET A 247 13.03 -40.22 -32.66
N ALA A 248 14.08 -39.43 -32.86
CA ALA A 248 14.90 -39.44 -34.06
C ALA A 248 15.62 -40.78 -34.22
N ASP A 249 16.26 -41.29 -33.17
CA ASP A 249 16.94 -42.59 -33.15
C ASP A 249 15.96 -43.73 -33.44
N HIS A 250 14.78 -43.70 -32.82
CA HIS A 250 13.73 -44.68 -33.10
C HIS A 250 13.23 -44.60 -34.55
N ALA A 251 13.04 -43.39 -35.09
CA ALA A 251 12.63 -43.20 -36.47
C ALA A 251 13.69 -43.71 -37.45
N VAL A 252 14.98 -43.41 -37.22
CA VAL A 252 16.10 -43.91 -38.02
C VAL A 252 16.16 -45.42 -37.99
N SER A 253 16.09 -46.02 -36.80
CA SER A 253 16.09 -47.49 -36.63
C SER A 253 14.91 -48.12 -37.36
N ARG A 254 13.71 -47.54 -37.23
CA ARG A 254 12.51 -48.03 -37.90
C ARG A 254 12.60 -47.94 -39.43
N VAL A 255 13.19 -46.86 -39.95
CA VAL A 255 13.43 -46.72 -41.39
C VAL A 255 14.42 -47.77 -41.89
N GLN A 256 15.49 -48.04 -41.15
CA GLN A 256 16.47 -49.09 -41.49
C GLN A 256 15.83 -50.48 -41.49
N GLU A 257 15.08 -50.84 -40.44
CA GLU A 257 14.32 -52.11 -40.37
C GLU A 257 13.37 -52.26 -41.55
N LEU A 258 12.62 -51.21 -41.88
CA LEU A 258 11.69 -51.22 -43.01
C LEU A 258 12.45 -51.35 -44.33
N GLU A 259 13.56 -50.64 -44.52
CA GLU A 259 14.38 -50.73 -45.73
C GLU A 259 14.91 -52.17 -45.92
N GLU A 260 15.44 -52.80 -44.87
CA GLU A 260 15.90 -54.19 -44.90
C GLU A 260 14.77 -55.16 -45.25
N LEU A 261 13.62 -55.02 -44.59
CA LEU A 261 12.42 -55.83 -44.87
C LEU A 261 11.95 -55.67 -46.32
N TYR A 262 11.92 -54.44 -46.85
CA TYR A 262 11.53 -54.17 -48.23
C TYR A 262 12.56 -54.70 -49.24
N ARG A 263 13.86 -54.56 -48.96
CA ARG A 263 14.92 -55.15 -49.78
C ARG A 263 14.78 -56.67 -49.85
N GLU A 264 14.54 -57.32 -48.72
CA GLU A 264 14.38 -58.77 -48.66
C GLU A 264 13.08 -59.25 -49.36
N LYS A 265 11.98 -58.50 -49.20
CA LYS A 265 10.74 -58.72 -49.96
C LYS A 265 10.96 -58.59 -51.46
N LEU A 266 11.65 -57.54 -51.92
CA LEU A 266 11.96 -57.34 -53.34
C LEU A 266 12.83 -58.47 -53.89
N ARG A 267 13.83 -58.93 -53.12
CA ARG A 267 14.72 -60.05 -53.49
C ARG A 267 13.95 -61.34 -53.77
N LEU A 268 12.85 -61.59 -53.06
CA LEU A 268 12.13 -62.87 -53.09
C LEU A 268 10.77 -62.84 -53.82
N ALA A 269 10.16 -61.67 -53.97
CA ALA A 269 8.90 -61.54 -54.70
C ALA A 269 9.06 -61.89 -56.19
N ALA A 270 10.15 -61.48 -56.83
CA ALA A 270 10.41 -61.81 -58.24
C ALA A 270 10.63 -63.33 -58.46
N PRO A 271 11.44 -64.04 -57.64
CA PRO A 271 11.50 -65.49 -57.67
C PRO A 271 10.17 -66.19 -57.40
N ALA A 272 9.40 -65.78 -56.38
CA ALA A 272 8.09 -66.38 -56.08
C ALA A 272 7.13 -66.29 -57.27
N THR A 273 7.02 -65.09 -57.86
CA THR A 273 6.18 -64.88 -59.05
C THR A 273 6.68 -65.67 -60.27
N TYR A 274 8.00 -65.83 -60.43
CA TYR A 274 8.56 -66.70 -61.45
C TYR A 274 8.16 -68.17 -61.24
N TRP A 275 8.29 -68.70 -60.03
CA TRP A 275 7.94 -70.09 -59.72
C TRP A 275 6.44 -70.36 -59.90
N ALA A 276 5.57 -69.44 -59.47
CA ALA A 276 4.13 -69.50 -59.72
C ALA A 276 3.81 -69.59 -61.23
N ASN A 277 4.44 -68.74 -62.03
CA ASN A 277 4.28 -68.75 -63.48
C ASN A 277 4.85 -70.04 -64.11
N ARG A 278 5.99 -70.53 -63.61
CA ARG A 278 6.62 -71.76 -64.08
C ARG A 278 5.76 -72.99 -63.78
N ALA A 279 5.19 -73.08 -62.57
CA ALA A 279 4.24 -74.11 -62.18
C ALA A 279 3.03 -74.12 -63.12
N ARG A 280 2.42 -72.96 -63.37
CA ARG A 280 1.28 -72.84 -64.30
C ARG A 280 1.62 -73.33 -65.72
N ASN A 281 2.79 -72.96 -66.25
CA ASN A 281 3.23 -73.39 -67.57
C ASN A 281 3.51 -74.89 -67.64
N LEU A 282 4.14 -75.46 -66.60
CA LEU A 282 4.42 -76.90 -66.52
C LEU A 282 3.15 -77.72 -66.35
N ASN A 283 2.17 -77.24 -65.61
CA ASN A 283 0.85 -77.85 -65.50
C ASN A 283 0.17 -77.93 -66.88
N PHE A 284 0.17 -76.83 -67.64
CA PHE A 284 -0.38 -76.82 -69.00
C PHE A 284 0.35 -77.82 -69.93
N GLN A 285 1.68 -77.88 -69.88
CA GLN A 285 2.46 -78.87 -70.63
C GLN A 285 2.16 -80.30 -70.19
N GLY A 286 2.06 -80.56 -68.88
CA GLY A 286 1.73 -81.85 -68.31
C GLY A 286 0.35 -82.34 -68.74
N LEU A 287 -0.66 -81.47 -68.72
CA LEU A 287 -2.00 -81.76 -69.23
C LEU A 287 -2.01 -82.06 -70.73
N LEU A 288 -1.22 -81.34 -71.52
CA LEU A 288 -1.08 -81.61 -72.95
C LEU A 288 -0.47 -82.99 -73.21
N TRP A 289 0.64 -83.32 -72.52
CA TRP A 289 1.26 -84.65 -72.63
C TRP A 289 0.36 -85.77 -72.11
N ALA A 290 -0.37 -85.54 -71.02
CA ALA A 290 -1.34 -86.48 -70.47
C ALA A 290 -2.48 -86.74 -71.47
N CYS A 291 -3.01 -85.69 -72.10
CA CYS A 291 -4.03 -85.81 -73.14
C CYS A 291 -3.51 -86.62 -74.33
N LEU A 292 -2.30 -86.31 -74.81
CA LEU A 292 -1.68 -87.04 -75.91
C LEU A 292 -1.41 -88.51 -75.55
N LEU A 293 -0.97 -88.79 -74.32
CA LEU A 293 -0.82 -90.15 -73.77
C LEU A 293 -2.15 -90.91 -73.78
N ILE A 294 -3.23 -90.29 -73.32
CA ILE A 294 -4.57 -90.91 -73.31
C ILE A 294 -5.02 -91.23 -74.73
N VAL A 295 -4.91 -90.26 -75.65
CA VAL A 295 -5.29 -90.45 -77.06
C VAL A 295 -4.46 -91.57 -77.70
N THR A 296 -3.13 -91.58 -77.54
CA THR A 296 -2.26 -92.63 -78.07
C THR A 296 -2.56 -93.99 -77.45
N SER A 297 -2.86 -94.05 -76.15
CA SER A 297 -3.21 -95.30 -75.46
C SER A 297 -4.53 -95.87 -75.98
N VAL A 298 -5.57 -95.03 -76.09
CA VAL A 298 -6.88 -95.42 -76.64
C VAL A 298 -6.75 -95.85 -78.10
N ALA A 299 -5.99 -95.11 -78.91
CA ALA A 299 -5.73 -95.48 -80.31
C ALA A 299 -4.99 -96.81 -80.44
N THR A 300 -4.03 -97.09 -79.55
CA THR A 300 -3.29 -98.36 -79.52
C THR A 300 -4.21 -99.52 -79.14
N ILE A 301 -5.06 -99.35 -78.12
CA ILE A 301 -6.03 -100.36 -77.68
C ILE A 301 -7.08 -100.62 -78.78
N ALA A 302 -7.64 -99.56 -79.37
CA ALA A 302 -8.62 -99.66 -80.45
C ALA A 302 -8.00 -100.32 -81.69
N GLY A 303 -6.77 -99.93 -82.07
CA GLY A 303 -6.03 -100.54 -83.17
C GLY A 303 -5.76 -102.03 -82.94
N ALA A 304 -5.33 -102.40 -81.73
CA ALA A 304 -5.15 -103.80 -81.35
C ALA A 304 -6.48 -104.58 -81.36
N GLY A 305 -7.57 -103.98 -80.88
CA GLY A 305 -8.92 -104.57 -80.89
C GLY A 305 -9.47 -104.78 -82.30
N CYS A 306 -9.36 -103.78 -83.18
CA CYS A 306 -9.74 -103.90 -84.59
C CYS A 306 -8.91 -104.96 -85.31
N PHE A 307 -7.59 -105.00 -85.06
CA PHE A 307 -6.71 -106.03 -85.60
C PHE A 307 -7.13 -107.43 -85.12
N PHE A 308 -7.37 -107.61 -83.82
CA PHE A 308 -7.81 -108.87 -83.24
C PHE A 308 -9.16 -109.33 -83.80
N TRP A 309 -10.13 -108.42 -83.93
CA TRP A 309 -11.43 -108.69 -84.54
C TRP A 309 -11.29 -109.13 -86.00
N GLY A 310 -10.47 -108.42 -86.78
CA GLY A 310 -10.18 -108.76 -88.17
C GLY A 310 -9.40 -110.07 -88.33
N TRP A 311 -8.55 -110.42 -87.37
CA TRP A 311 -7.86 -111.71 -87.32
C TRP A 311 -8.83 -112.88 -87.04
N LEU A 312 -9.77 -112.71 -86.10
CA LEU A 312 -10.75 -113.73 -85.71
C LEU A 312 -11.66 -114.18 -86.87
N HIS A 313 -11.93 -113.29 -87.83
CA HIS A 313 -12.85 -113.53 -88.95
C HIS A 313 -12.17 -113.99 -90.25
N LYS A 314 -10.85 -114.20 -90.25
CA LYS A 314 -10.11 -114.65 -91.45
C LYS A 314 -9.85 -116.15 -91.43
N GLU A 315 -9.95 -116.78 -92.60
CA GLU A 315 -9.58 -118.18 -92.80
C GLU A 315 -8.06 -118.41 -92.59
N PRO A 316 -7.63 -119.60 -92.15
CA PRO A 316 -6.23 -119.89 -91.85
C PRO A 316 -5.34 -119.66 -93.08
N VAL A 317 -4.45 -118.67 -92.99
CA VAL A 317 -3.49 -118.33 -94.04
C VAL A 317 -2.28 -119.28 -93.96
N PRO A 318 -1.84 -119.94 -95.04
CA PRO A 318 -0.67 -120.80 -95.02
C PRO A 318 0.60 -120.01 -94.65
N PHE A 319 1.41 -120.57 -93.75
CA PHE A 319 2.61 -119.92 -93.23
C PHE A 319 3.69 -119.80 -94.33
N GLY A 320 4.03 -118.58 -94.74
CA GLY A 320 5.05 -118.29 -95.76
C GLY A 320 5.80 -116.97 -95.48
N LEU A 321 6.79 -116.61 -96.31
CA LEU A 321 7.62 -115.40 -96.09
C LEU A 321 6.80 -114.10 -95.91
N GLN A 322 5.66 -113.97 -96.59
CA GLN A 322 4.76 -112.82 -96.45
C GLN A 322 4.09 -112.76 -95.07
N SER A 323 3.82 -113.92 -94.44
CA SER A 323 3.32 -113.98 -93.06
C SER A 323 4.40 -113.53 -92.07
N LEU A 324 5.67 -113.90 -92.32
CA LEU A 324 6.80 -113.48 -91.48
C LEU A 324 7.06 -111.97 -91.55
N GLN A 325 6.94 -111.35 -92.72
CA GLN A 325 7.01 -109.89 -92.89
C GLN A 325 5.88 -109.17 -92.12
N GLY A 326 4.66 -109.72 -92.15
CA GLY A 326 3.51 -109.16 -91.43
C GLY A 326 3.67 -109.22 -89.90
N VAL A 327 4.18 -110.35 -89.38
CA VAL A 327 4.47 -110.51 -87.94
C VAL A 327 5.58 -109.56 -87.50
N ALA A 328 6.65 -109.42 -88.30
CA ALA A 328 7.74 -108.48 -88.00
C ALA A 328 7.27 -107.02 -88.01
N LEU A 329 6.44 -106.63 -88.98
CA LEU A 329 5.87 -105.28 -89.06
C LEU A 329 4.94 -105.01 -87.88
N PHE A 330 4.06 -105.94 -87.52
CA PHE A 330 3.18 -105.82 -86.36
C PHE A 330 3.97 -105.70 -85.05
N GLY A 331 4.99 -106.55 -84.87
CA GLY A 331 5.88 -106.50 -83.71
C GLY A 331 6.62 -105.15 -83.59
N ALA A 332 7.12 -104.62 -84.71
CA ALA A 332 7.75 -103.31 -84.75
C ALA A 332 6.77 -102.17 -84.43
N THR A 333 5.55 -102.20 -84.98
CA THR A 333 4.51 -101.20 -84.68
C THR A 333 4.05 -101.28 -83.21
N ALA A 334 3.87 -102.48 -82.67
CA ALA A 334 3.52 -102.67 -81.26
C ALA A 334 4.63 -102.19 -80.33
N ALA A 335 5.90 -102.51 -80.63
CA ALA A 335 7.05 -102.02 -79.89
C ALA A 335 7.17 -100.49 -79.96
N ALA A 336 6.94 -99.88 -81.13
CA ALA A 336 6.92 -98.43 -81.31
C ALA A 336 5.79 -97.77 -80.50
N ALA A 337 4.59 -98.36 -80.48
CA ALA A 337 3.46 -97.85 -79.69
C ALA A 337 3.75 -97.93 -78.18
N VAL A 338 4.28 -99.05 -77.68
CA VAL A 338 4.68 -99.20 -76.27
C VAL A 338 5.79 -98.22 -75.91
N PHE A 339 6.79 -98.04 -76.78
CA PHE A 339 7.85 -97.06 -76.59
C PHE A 339 7.29 -95.63 -76.52
N LEU A 340 6.36 -95.28 -77.41
CA LEU A 340 5.72 -93.96 -77.45
C LEU A 340 4.88 -93.71 -76.18
N ILE A 341 4.08 -94.68 -75.75
CA ILE A 341 3.34 -94.62 -74.46
C ILE A 341 4.31 -94.41 -73.30
N ARG A 342 5.41 -95.17 -73.25
CA ARG A 342 6.43 -95.03 -72.20
C ARG A 342 7.10 -93.65 -72.21
N MET A 343 7.39 -93.12 -73.39
CA MET A 343 7.97 -91.78 -73.55
C MET A 343 7.00 -90.69 -73.08
N LEU A 344 5.74 -90.75 -73.50
CA LEU A 344 4.71 -89.79 -73.13
C LEU A 344 4.36 -89.85 -71.63
N SER A 345 4.34 -91.05 -71.07
CA SER A 345 4.20 -91.26 -69.62
C SER A 345 5.34 -90.57 -68.86
N LYS A 346 6.60 -90.76 -69.28
CA LYS A 346 7.76 -90.07 -68.70
C LYS A 346 7.66 -88.55 -68.82
N LEU A 347 7.27 -88.03 -69.98
CA LEU A 347 7.11 -86.58 -70.20
C LEU A 347 6.01 -86.00 -69.30
N THR A 348 4.88 -86.70 -69.17
CA THR A 348 3.75 -86.30 -68.32
C THR A 348 4.16 -86.25 -66.85
N PHE A 349 4.73 -87.34 -66.32
CA PHE A 349 5.18 -87.39 -64.94
C PHE A 349 6.29 -86.37 -64.68
N SER A 350 7.22 -86.18 -65.62
CA SER A 350 8.27 -85.15 -65.48
C SER A 350 7.70 -83.74 -65.40
N ALA A 351 6.70 -83.41 -66.23
CA ALA A 351 6.08 -82.09 -66.21
C ALA A 351 5.34 -81.83 -64.88
N PHE A 352 4.59 -82.81 -64.37
CA PHE A 352 3.90 -82.69 -63.09
C PHE A 352 4.85 -82.69 -61.87
N HIS A 353 5.95 -83.45 -61.91
CA HIS A 353 6.98 -83.39 -60.87
C HIS A 353 7.63 -82.01 -60.82
N LEU A 354 8.02 -81.46 -61.98
CA LEU A 354 8.59 -80.11 -62.05
C LEU A 354 7.59 -79.03 -61.67
N GLN A 355 6.29 -79.22 -61.97
CA GLN A 355 5.24 -78.33 -61.49
C GLN A 355 5.18 -78.34 -59.97
N ARG A 356 5.10 -79.53 -59.35
CA ARG A 356 4.98 -79.63 -57.89
C ARG A 356 6.20 -79.06 -57.18
N ASP A 357 7.40 -79.30 -57.72
CA ASP A 357 8.63 -78.68 -57.23
C ASP A 357 8.57 -77.14 -57.34
N ALA A 358 8.04 -76.58 -58.44
CA ALA A 358 7.85 -75.13 -58.57
C ALA A 358 6.82 -74.57 -57.57
N GLU A 359 5.71 -75.29 -57.31
CA GLU A 359 4.71 -74.91 -56.30
C GLU A 359 5.28 -74.98 -54.87
N GLU A 360 6.05 -76.03 -54.56
CA GLU A 360 6.73 -76.19 -53.28
C GLU A 360 7.72 -75.02 -53.04
N ARG A 361 8.48 -74.60 -54.05
CA ARG A 361 9.38 -73.43 -53.97
C ARG A 361 8.63 -72.10 -53.79
N GLU A 362 7.50 -71.92 -54.46
CA GLU A 362 6.65 -70.75 -54.26
C GLU A 362 6.16 -70.65 -52.80
N GLN A 363 5.63 -71.75 -52.27
CA GLN A 363 5.12 -71.81 -50.89
C GLN A 363 6.23 -71.62 -49.86
N LEU A 364 7.39 -72.25 -50.05
CA LEU A 364 8.57 -72.04 -49.20
C LEU A 364 9.03 -70.57 -49.22
N THR A 365 8.92 -69.89 -50.36
CA THR A 365 9.28 -68.46 -50.45
C THR A 365 8.32 -67.60 -49.63
N HIS A 366 7.01 -67.90 -49.68
CA HIS A 366 6.01 -67.20 -48.88
C HIS A 366 6.16 -67.49 -47.38
N LEU A 367 6.44 -68.73 -47.00
CA LEU A 367 6.72 -69.12 -45.62
C LEU A 367 7.94 -68.37 -45.07
N TYR A 368 9.04 -68.32 -45.84
CA TYR A 368 10.23 -67.56 -45.47
C TYR A 368 9.93 -66.08 -45.26
N LEU A 369 9.16 -65.47 -46.16
CA LEU A 369 8.78 -64.05 -46.06
C LEU A 369 7.90 -63.77 -44.83
N ALA A 370 6.98 -64.68 -44.49
CA ALA A 370 6.16 -64.58 -43.29
C ALA A 370 7.00 -64.69 -42.01
N LEU A 371 7.94 -65.63 -41.97
CA LEU A 371 8.81 -65.85 -40.81
C LEU A 371 9.80 -64.69 -40.58
N ILE A 372 10.32 -64.05 -41.62
CA ILE A 372 11.12 -62.81 -41.47
C ILE A 372 10.28 -61.68 -40.92
N HIS A 373 9.05 -61.52 -41.43
CA HIS A 373 8.16 -60.46 -40.96
C HIS A 373 7.84 -60.59 -39.46
N GLU A 374 7.74 -61.81 -38.95
CA GLU A 374 7.54 -62.09 -37.51
C GLU A 374 8.84 -62.10 -36.70
N GLY A 375 10.01 -61.86 -37.32
CA GLY A 375 11.31 -61.89 -36.65
C GLY A 375 11.72 -63.27 -36.14
N ALA A 376 11.16 -64.34 -36.71
CA ALA A 376 11.21 -65.70 -36.17
C ALA A 376 12.31 -66.60 -36.76
N LEU A 377 13.25 -66.05 -37.54
CA LEU A 377 14.32 -66.81 -38.20
C LEU A 377 15.70 -66.38 -37.72
N ASP A 378 16.48 -67.34 -37.21
CA ASP A 378 17.92 -67.18 -36.99
C ASP A 378 18.71 -67.39 -38.30
N THR A 379 20.00 -67.04 -38.30
CA THR A 379 20.90 -67.12 -39.47
C THR A 379 21.08 -68.54 -40.05
N ASP A 380 21.15 -69.57 -39.20
CA ASP A 380 21.27 -70.98 -39.62
C ASP A 380 19.96 -71.46 -40.26
N SER A 381 18.82 -71.08 -39.68
CA SER A 381 17.50 -71.38 -40.23
C SER A 381 17.28 -70.71 -41.60
N ARG A 382 17.83 -69.51 -41.80
CA ARG A 382 17.82 -68.79 -43.07
C ARG A 382 18.57 -69.52 -44.17
N ASP A 383 19.77 -70.00 -43.87
CA ASP A 383 20.60 -70.71 -44.85
C ASP A 383 19.96 -72.03 -45.31
N ILE A 384 19.29 -72.74 -44.40
CA ILE A 384 18.53 -73.97 -44.72
C ILE A 384 17.39 -73.67 -45.70
N VAL A 385 16.61 -72.61 -45.45
CA VAL A 385 15.48 -72.25 -46.33
C VAL A 385 15.96 -71.75 -47.69
N LEU A 386 17.03 -70.96 -47.73
CA LEU A 386 17.65 -70.54 -49.00
C LEU A 386 18.20 -71.75 -49.77
N GLN A 387 18.84 -72.70 -49.09
CA GLN A 387 19.31 -73.93 -49.71
C GLN A 387 18.14 -74.76 -50.27
N ALA A 388 17.02 -74.87 -49.55
CA ALA A 388 15.82 -75.55 -50.05
C ALA A 388 15.27 -74.85 -51.31
N LEU A 389 15.16 -73.52 -51.31
CA LEU A 389 14.65 -72.73 -52.45
C LEU A 389 15.51 -72.85 -53.72
N PHE A 390 16.84 -72.90 -53.57
CA PHE A 390 17.80 -72.94 -54.68
C PHE A 390 18.36 -74.32 -55.01
N SER A 391 17.98 -75.37 -54.28
CA SER A 391 18.37 -76.75 -54.57
C SER A 391 17.81 -77.26 -55.90
N ARG A 392 18.35 -78.35 -56.44
CA ARG A 392 17.95 -78.87 -57.76
C ARG A 392 16.70 -79.77 -57.66
N ALA A 393 15.81 -79.65 -58.64
CA ALA A 393 14.71 -80.58 -58.84
C ALA A 393 15.22 -81.88 -59.47
N ASP A 394 15.09 -83.00 -58.77
CA ASP A 394 15.36 -84.33 -59.33
C ASP A 394 14.25 -84.71 -60.33
N SER A 395 14.44 -84.31 -61.58
CA SER A 395 13.61 -84.82 -62.68
C SER A 395 14.16 -86.17 -63.15
N GLY A 396 13.33 -87.22 -63.10
CA GLY A 396 13.69 -88.60 -63.46
C GLY A 396 14.07 -88.85 -64.93
N LEU A 397 14.39 -87.80 -65.69
CA LEU A 397 14.86 -87.85 -67.08
C LEU A 397 16.39 -87.72 -67.21
N LEU A 398 17.07 -87.13 -66.23
CA LEU A 398 18.52 -86.90 -66.21
C LEU A 398 19.13 -87.47 -64.93
N GLY A 399 19.28 -88.79 -64.86
CA GLY A 399 20.00 -89.44 -63.76
C GLY A 399 21.50 -89.39 -64.01
N GLY A 400 22.22 -88.58 -63.23
CA GLY A 400 23.68 -88.68 -63.14
C GLY A 400 24.47 -87.36 -63.20
N ASP A 401 24.07 -86.32 -62.46
CA ASP A 401 24.93 -85.14 -62.31
C ASP A 401 24.94 -84.64 -60.86
N HIS A 402 26.13 -84.59 -60.25
CA HIS A 402 26.36 -84.47 -58.81
C HIS A 402 26.26 -83.00 -58.35
N GLY A 403 25.06 -82.58 -57.93
CA GLY A 403 24.80 -81.31 -57.25
C GLY A 403 23.96 -81.49 -55.98
N PRO A 404 23.85 -80.47 -55.11
CA PRO A 404 23.17 -80.59 -53.83
C PRO A 404 21.66 -80.84 -53.98
N THR A 405 21.17 -81.90 -53.32
CA THR A 405 19.79 -82.39 -53.32
C THR A 405 18.92 -81.64 -52.30
N MET A 406 17.60 -81.55 -52.53
CA MET A 406 16.64 -80.97 -51.59
C MET A 406 16.71 -81.66 -50.21
N PRO A 407 16.78 -80.89 -49.10
CA PRO A 407 16.60 -81.44 -47.76
C PRO A 407 15.16 -81.96 -47.56
N SER A 408 14.99 -83.01 -46.76
CA SER A 408 13.68 -83.61 -46.51
C SER A 408 12.79 -82.65 -45.71
N PRO A 409 11.45 -82.67 -45.86
CA PRO A 409 10.53 -81.95 -44.98
C PRO A 409 10.78 -82.22 -43.48
N ALA A 410 11.30 -83.40 -43.14
CA ALA A 410 11.71 -83.75 -41.77
C ALA A 410 12.91 -82.91 -41.28
N ASP A 411 13.86 -82.58 -42.16
CA ASP A 411 15.05 -81.79 -41.83
C ASP A 411 14.68 -80.32 -41.57
N ILE A 412 13.71 -79.81 -42.34
CA ILE A 412 13.16 -78.45 -42.17
C ILE A 412 12.42 -78.34 -40.84
N ILE A 413 11.58 -79.32 -40.50
CA ILE A 413 10.85 -79.35 -39.21
C ILE A 413 11.82 -79.55 -38.03
N ALA A 414 12.85 -80.38 -38.19
CA ALA A 414 13.85 -80.61 -37.15
C ALA A 414 14.65 -79.32 -36.83
N GLY A 415 15.03 -78.54 -37.84
CA GLY A 415 15.66 -77.23 -37.67
C GLY A 415 14.78 -76.25 -36.88
N VAL A 416 13.51 -76.14 -37.25
CA VAL A 416 12.54 -75.24 -36.57
C VAL A 416 12.20 -75.71 -35.15
N SER A 417 12.17 -77.03 -34.89
CA SER A 417 11.80 -77.58 -33.59
C SER A 417 12.89 -77.47 -32.50
N ARG A 418 14.17 -77.34 -32.89
CA ARG A 418 15.28 -77.16 -31.95
C ARG A 418 15.31 -75.78 -31.27
N VAL A 419 14.44 -74.86 -31.70
CA VAL A 419 14.39 -73.47 -31.22
C VAL A 419 13.41 -73.28 -30.03
N LYS A 420 12.71 -74.35 -29.59
CA LYS A 420 11.95 -74.36 -28.33
C LYS A 420 12.61 -75.25 -27.27
N SER A 421 13.78 -74.84 -26.78
CA SER A 421 14.28 -75.20 -25.44
C SER A 421 15.13 -74.07 -24.88
#